data_AF-A0A969EB44-F1
#
_entry.id   AF-A0A969EB44-F1
#
_cell.length_a   1.000
_cell.length_b   1.000
_cell.length_c   1.000
_cell.angle_alpha   90.00
_cell.angle_beta   90.00
_cell.angle_gamma   90.00
#
_symmetry.space_group_name_H-M   'P 1'
#
loop_
_entity.id
_entity.type
_entity.pdbx_description
1 polymer ?
#
loop_
_entity_poly.entity_id
_entity_poly.type
_entity_poly.pdbx_seq_one_letter_code
_entity_poly.pdbx_strand_id
1 'polypeptide(L)'
;MELQQQLQRLEEIIVLDGLKIPLTQRTVVDEEQLLSQLLAVERSIPDTIRSAENILHNKEEIISRANQYAQELIQSAEQRAAQIADELTIIQQAEMEGQHLRKQVQSEVETIRQRNISEVERVRRQTQQEIDAMRQAAQAECEQIQQEADRYVEQVLKELEDRLGHMTRVVQNGRSHLHSSPG
;
A
#
# COMPACT_ATOMS: atom_id res chain seq x y z
N MET A 1 26.46 50.60 -40.14
CA MET A 1 26.11 50.67 -41.58
C MET A 1 26.44 52.03 -42.18
N GLU A 2 26.26 53.13 -41.45
CA GLU A 2 26.66 54.48 -41.90
C GLU A 2 28.14 54.60 -42.29
N LEU A 3 29.07 54.16 -41.43
CA LEU A 3 30.50 54.18 -41.74
C LEU A 3 30.84 53.43 -43.04
N GLN A 4 30.19 52.29 -43.27
CA GLN A 4 30.42 51.47 -44.45
C GLN A 4 29.91 52.15 -45.73
N GLN A 5 28.78 52.86 -45.65
CA GLN A 5 28.31 53.74 -46.73
C GLN A 5 29.24 54.94 -46.96
N GLN A 6 29.78 55.55 -45.90
CA GLN A 6 30.71 56.68 -46.04
C GLN A 6 32.05 56.23 -46.65
N LEU A 7 32.53 55.03 -46.30
CA LEU A 7 33.72 54.43 -46.91
C LEU A 7 33.49 54.05 -48.38
N GLN A 8 32.32 53.51 -48.72
CA GLN A 8 31.95 53.21 -50.11
C GLN A 8 31.87 54.48 -50.97
N ARG A 9 31.29 55.57 -50.45
CA ARG A 9 31.29 56.87 -51.14
C ARG A 9 32.70 57.44 -51.29
N LEU A 10 33.56 57.26 -50.30
CA LEU A 10 34.96 57.67 -50.40
C LEU A 10 35.70 56.87 -51.49
N GLU A 11 35.46 55.56 -51.56
CA GLU A 11 35.98 54.69 -52.61
C GLU A 11 35.47 55.10 -54.00
N GLU A 12 34.19 55.44 -54.13
CA GLU A 12 33.58 55.90 -55.38
C GLU A 12 34.22 57.20 -55.90
N ILE A 13 34.44 58.18 -55.03
CA ILE A 13 35.15 59.43 -55.39
C ILE A 13 36.58 59.16 -55.88
N ILE A 14 37.30 58.23 -55.25
CA ILE A 14 38.71 57.95 -55.57
C ILE A 14 38.85 57.06 -56.83
N VAL A 15 37.94 56.10 -57.03
CA VAL A 15 38.10 55.02 -58.03
C VAL A 15 37.26 55.24 -59.28
N LEU A 16 36.04 55.77 -59.14
CA LEU A 16 35.04 55.89 -60.21
C LEU A 16 34.99 57.31 -60.79
N ASP A 17 34.97 58.35 -59.95
CA ASP A 17 34.81 59.75 -60.41
C ASP A 17 36.13 60.51 -60.60
N GLY A 18 37.23 60.03 -60.04
CA GLY A 18 38.54 60.69 -60.13
C GLY A 18 39.18 60.59 -61.53
N LEU A 19 39.69 61.72 -62.04
CA LEU A 19 40.35 61.77 -63.35
C LEU A 19 41.72 61.07 -63.28
N LYS A 20 41.84 59.89 -63.90
CA LYS A 20 43.09 59.12 -63.93
C LYS A 20 44.07 59.73 -64.94
N ILE A 21 45.30 60.01 -64.50
CA ILE A 21 46.34 60.56 -65.37
C ILE A 21 47.03 59.41 -66.12
N PRO A 22 46.93 59.33 -67.47
CA PRO A 22 47.53 58.25 -68.26
C PRO A 22 49.05 58.22 -68.12
N LEU A 23 49.63 57.00 -68.10
CA LEU A 23 51.04 56.70 -67.81
C LEU A 23 51.53 56.97 -66.36
N THR A 24 50.65 57.40 -65.45
CA THR A 24 50.96 57.54 -64.03
C THR A 24 49.96 56.76 -63.17
N GLN A 25 50.38 56.28 -62.00
CA GLN A 25 49.46 55.67 -61.02
C GLN A 25 48.76 56.73 -60.15
N ARG A 26 48.47 57.92 -60.70
CA ARG A 26 47.89 59.05 -59.97
C ARG A 26 46.48 59.36 -60.46
N THR A 27 45.60 59.62 -59.51
CA THR A 27 44.23 60.08 -59.74
C THR A 27 44.11 61.51 -59.25
N VAL A 28 43.51 62.39 -60.06
CA VAL A 28 43.13 63.73 -59.64
C VAL A 28 41.74 63.67 -59.03
N VAL A 29 41.63 64.16 -57.81
CA VAL A 29 40.39 64.20 -57.02
C VAL A 29 40.17 65.62 -56.54
N ASP A 30 38.90 66.00 -56.45
CA ASP A 30 38.51 67.27 -55.85
C ASP A 30 38.86 67.24 -54.34
N GLU A 31 39.74 68.14 -53.92
CA GLU A 31 40.24 68.20 -52.56
C GLU A 31 39.12 68.51 -51.55
N GLU A 32 38.18 69.38 -51.91
CA GLU A 32 37.09 69.82 -51.03
C GLU A 32 36.06 68.69 -50.85
N GLN A 33 35.74 67.98 -51.94
CA GLN A 33 34.86 66.81 -51.92
C GLN A 33 35.50 65.63 -51.16
N LEU A 34 36.79 65.38 -51.36
CA LEU A 34 37.51 64.30 -50.67
C LEU A 34 37.63 64.58 -49.16
N LEU A 35 37.97 65.82 -48.80
CA LEU A 35 38.10 66.22 -47.39
C LEU A 35 36.76 66.16 -46.66
N SER A 36 35.67 66.63 -47.29
CA SER A 36 34.33 66.56 -46.72
C SER A 36 33.86 65.12 -46.49
N GLN A 37 34.18 64.21 -47.43
CA GLN A 37 33.87 62.79 -47.29
C GLN A 37 34.72 62.11 -46.20
N LEU A 38 36.01 62.44 -46.09
CA LEU A 38 36.90 61.96 -45.02
C LEU A 38 36.40 62.42 -43.64
N LEU A 39 35.96 63.68 -43.52
CA LEU A 39 35.35 64.22 -42.30
C LEU A 39 34.00 63.57 -41.96
N ALA A 40 33.25 63.12 -42.97
CA ALA A 40 32.01 62.36 -42.77
C ALA A 40 32.30 60.94 -42.26
N VAL A 41 33.34 60.28 -42.80
CA VAL A 41 33.87 59.01 -42.28
C VAL A 41 34.29 59.17 -40.82
N GLU A 42 35.12 60.18 -40.51
CA GLU A 42 35.60 60.46 -39.15
C GLU A 42 34.46 60.68 -38.16
N ARG A 43 33.43 61.43 -38.55
CA ARG A 43 32.22 61.64 -37.72
C ARG A 43 31.41 60.36 -37.49
N SER A 44 31.42 59.41 -38.42
CA SER A 44 30.63 58.17 -38.33
C SER A 44 31.29 57.04 -37.54
N ILE A 45 32.62 57.12 -37.31
CA ILE A 45 33.38 56.10 -36.55
C ILE A 45 32.92 56.04 -35.07
N PRO A 46 32.84 57.15 -34.32
CA PRO A 46 32.43 57.12 -32.90
C PRO A 46 31.07 56.46 -32.67
N ASP A 47 30.08 56.75 -33.51
CA ASP A 47 28.74 56.19 -33.39
C ASP A 47 28.68 54.69 -33.73
N THR A 48 29.51 54.26 -34.68
CA THR A 48 29.67 52.84 -35.02
C THR A 48 30.34 52.07 -33.87
N ILE A 49 31.37 52.64 -33.23
CA ILE A 49 32.02 52.04 -32.05
C ILE A 49 31.03 51.94 -30.88
N ARG A 50 30.31 53.02 -30.56
CA ARG A 50 29.29 53.03 -29.51
C ARG A 50 28.21 51.96 -29.76
N SER A 51 27.79 51.80 -31.02
CA SER A 51 26.82 50.77 -31.39
C SER A 51 27.38 49.36 -31.18
N ALA A 52 28.65 49.12 -31.52
CA ALA A 52 29.31 47.84 -31.29
C ALA A 52 29.45 47.52 -29.79
N GLU A 53 29.83 48.52 -28.98
CA GLU A 53 29.89 48.39 -27.51
C GLU A 53 28.53 48.04 -26.92
N ASN A 54 27.46 48.72 -27.36
CA ASN A 54 26.10 48.41 -26.92
C ASN A 54 25.68 46.97 -27.29
N ILE A 55 26.04 46.49 -28.48
CA ILE A 55 25.76 45.11 -28.90
C ILE A 55 26.52 44.11 -28.03
N LEU A 56 27.81 44.37 -27.74
CA LEU A 56 28.61 43.51 -26.87
C LEU A 56 28.05 43.47 -25.45
N HIS A 57 27.71 44.63 -24.89
CA HIS A 57 27.10 44.73 -23.58
C HIS A 57 25.76 43.97 -23.51
N ASN A 58 24.87 44.18 -24.49
CA ASN A 58 23.60 43.45 -24.58
C ASN A 58 23.81 41.95 -24.70
N LYS A 59 24.82 41.50 -25.46
CA LYS A 59 25.18 40.09 -25.58
C LYS A 59 25.62 39.52 -24.23
N GLU A 60 26.47 40.23 -23.50
CA GLU A 60 26.91 39.82 -22.17
C GLU A 60 25.74 39.71 -21.20
N GLU A 61 24.81 40.67 -21.22
CA GLU A 61 23.58 40.60 -20.42
C GLU A 61 22.72 39.38 -20.78
N ILE A 62 22.52 39.11 -22.07
CA ILE A 62 21.73 37.95 -22.53
C ILE A 62 22.37 36.65 -22.03
N ILE A 63 23.69 36.51 -22.18
CA ILE A 63 24.42 35.32 -21.73
C ILE A 63 24.31 35.19 -20.21
N SER A 64 24.48 36.28 -19.46
CA SER A 64 24.36 36.30 -18.00
C SER A 64 22.97 35.84 -17.55
N ARG A 65 21.91 36.42 -18.12
CA ARG A 65 20.52 36.04 -17.82
C ARG A 65 20.22 34.59 -18.21
N ALA A 66 20.72 34.12 -19.36
CA ALA A 66 20.54 32.75 -19.80
C ALA A 66 21.24 31.76 -18.85
N ASN A 67 22.44 32.07 -18.38
CA ASN A 67 23.16 31.26 -17.41
C ASN A 67 22.44 31.21 -16.06
N GLN A 68 21.96 32.36 -15.57
CA GLN A 68 21.19 32.42 -14.33
C GLN A 68 19.90 31.59 -14.44
N TYR A 69 19.15 31.76 -15.53
CA TYR A 69 17.93 30.99 -15.78
C TYR A 69 18.21 29.48 -15.87
N ALA A 70 19.30 29.08 -16.54
CA ALA A 70 19.69 27.67 -16.61
C ALA A 70 20.04 27.10 -15.24
N GLN A 71 20.75 27.85 -14.39
CA GLN A 71 21.06 27.44 -13.02
C GLN A 71 19.80 27.27 -12.17
N GLU A 72 18.89 28.25 -12.22
CA GLU A 72 17.60 28.18 -11.50
C GLU A 72 16.75 27.00 -11.97
N LEU A 73 16.73 26.73 -13.28
CA LEU A 73 16.00 25.60 -13.85
C LEU A 73 16.57 24.26 -13.38
N ILE A 74 17.90 24.09 -13.40
CA ILE A 74 18.57 22.88 -12.92
C ILE A 74 18.28 22.68 -11.43
N GLN A 75 18.45 23.73 -10.62
CA GLN A 75 18.20 23.65 -9.18
C GLN A 75 16.74 23.27 -8.87
N SER A 76 15.78 23.86 -9.59
CA SER A 76 14.37 23.50 -9.43
C SER A 76 14.07 22.06 -9.85
N ALA A 77 14.69 21.58 -10.93
CA ALA A 77 14.55 20.21 -11.39
C ALA A 77 15.14 19.20 -10.38
N GLU A 78 16.33 19.48 -9.85
CA GLU A 78 16.98 18.66 -8.82
C GLU A 78 16.15 18.60 -7.54
N GLN A 79 15.63 19.74 -7.08
CA GLN A 79 14.78 19.78 -5.88
C GLN A 79 13.49 18.96 -6.07
N ARG A 80 12.83 19.06 -7.24
CA ARG A 80 11.65 18.26 -7.55
C ARG A 80 11.97 16.77 -7.64
N ALA A 81 13.10 16.42 -8.26
CA ALA A 81 13.54 15.03 -8.35
C ALA A 81 13.80 14.43 -6.96
N ALA A 82 14.43 15.19 -6.06
CA ALA A 82 14.63 14.78 -4.67
C ALA A 82 13.31 14.56 -3.94
N GLN A 83 12.34 15.47 -4.07
CA GLN A 83 11.00 15.32 -3.46
C GLN A 83 10.29 14.05 -3.96
N ILE A 84 10.32 13.80 -5.27
CA ILE A 84 9.69 12.60 -5.85
C ILE A 84 10.39 11.33 -5.34
N ALA A 85 11.72 11.32 -5.23
CA ALA A 85 12.47 10.18 -4.71
C ALA A 85 12.14 9.89 -3.23
N ASP A 86 11.99 10.93 -2.42
CA ASP A 86 11.57 10.81 -1.02
C ASP A 86 10.14 10.24 -0.93
N GLU A 87 9.20 10.77 -1.71
CA GLU A 87 7.83 10.26 -1.78
C GLU A 87 7.79 8.78 -2.22
N LEU A 88 8.55 8.42 -3.25
CA LEU A 88 8.65 7.04 -3.72
C LEU A 88 9.18 6.11 -2.62
N THR A 89 10.16 6.58 -1.84
CA THR A 89 10.73 5.81 -0.73
C THR A 89 9.68 5.54 0.34
N ILE A 90 8.87 6.55 0.70
CA ILE A 90 7.78 6.39 1.67
C ILE A 90 6.74 5.40 1.15
N ILE A 91 6.35 5.50 -0.12
CA ILE A 91 5.39 4.57 -0.75
C ILE A 91 5.92 3.14 -0.72
N GLN A 92 7.18 2.92 -1.11
CA GLN A 92 7.79 1.60 -1.10
C GLN A 92 7.88 1.00 0.30
N GLN A 93 8.24 1.82 1.30
CA GLN A 93 8.24 1.39 2.70
C GLN A 93 6.84 1.01 3.18
N ALA A 94 5.84 1.85 2.92
CA ALA A 94 4.45 1.58 3.28
C ALA A 94 3.91 0.32 2.60
N GLU A 95 4.26 0.07 1.34
CA GLU A 95 3.90 -1.16 0.63
C GLU A 95 4.55 -2.40 1.25
N MET A 96 5.85 -2.34 1.59
CA MET A 96 6.54 -3.44 2.26
C MET A 96 5.94 -3.75 3.63
N GLU A 97 5.69 -2.72 4.44
CA GLU A 97 5.04 -2.86 5.75
C GLU A 97 3.63 -3.43 5.61
N GLY A 98 2.85 -2.93 4.65
CA GLY A 98 1.52 -3.43 4.35
C GLY A 98 1.54 -4.92 3.94
N GLN A 99 2.50 -5.32 3.10
CA GLN A 99 2.68 -6.72 2.73
C GLN A 99 3.08 -7.59 3.92
N HIS A 100 3.97 -7.10 4.78
CA HIS A 100 4.38 -7.80 5.99
C HIS A 100 3.20 -7.99 6.95
N LEU A 101 2.45 -6.93 7.23
CA LEU A 101 1.27 -6.97 8.08
C LEU A 101 0.22 -7.95 7.53
N ARG A 102 -0.05 -7.92 6.22
CA ARG A 102 -0.99 -8.87 5.59
C ARG A 102 -0.55 -10.32 5.77
N LYS A 103 0.73 -10.63 5.58
CA LYS A 103 1.27 -11.99 5.79
C LYS A 103 1.15 -12.40 7.26
N GLN A 104 1.47 -11.50 8.18
CA GLN A 104 1.36 -11.76 9.61
C GLN A 104 -0.09 -12.05 10.01
N VAL A 105 -1.03 -11.18 9.62
CA VAL A 105 -2.46 -11.37 9.88
C VAL A 105 -2.97 -12.68 9.27
N GLN A 106 -2.55 -13.03 8.05
CA GLN A 106 -2.95 -14.28 7.42
C GLN A 106 -2.46 -15.50 8.20
N SER A 107 -1.21 -15.47 8.70
CA SER A 107 -0.65 -16.53 9.55
C SER A 107 -1.35 -16.63 10.90
N GLU A 108 -1.67 -15.49 11.53
CA GLU A 108 -2.40 -15.44 12.80
C GLU A 108 -3.82 -15.98 12.65
N VAL A 109 -4.54 -15.58 11.60
CA VAL A 109 -5.89 -16.07 11.31
C VAL A 109 -5.88 -17.59 11.10
N GLU A 110 -4.91 -18.12 10.36
CA GLU A 110 -4.83 -19.57 10.15
C GLU A 110 -4.52 -20.31 11.46
N THR A 111 -3.65 -19.74 12.30
CA THR A 111 -3.36 -20.30 13.63
C THR A 111 -4.60 -20.31 14.53
N ILE A 112 -5.34 -19.20 14.58
CA ILE A 112 -6.57 -19.08 15.36
C ILE A 112 -7.62 -20.07 14.83
N ARG A 113 -7.76 -20.17 13.51
CA ARG A 113 -8.69 -21.10 12.86
C ARG A 113 -8.37 -22.55 13.24
N GLN A 114 -7.11 -22.96 13.15
CA GLN A 114 -6.68 -24.31 13.55
C GLN A 114 -6.94 -24.57 15.03
N ARG A 115 -6.61 -23.61 15.89
CA ARG A 115 -6.89 -23.70 17.34
C ARG A 115 -8.38 -23.85 17.61
N ASN A 116 -9.23 -23.05 16.97
CA ASN A 116 -10.68 -23.14 17.12
C ASN A 116 -11.22 -24.49 16.66
N ILE A 117 -10.74 -25.03 15.53
CA ILE A 117 -11.11 -26.37 15.07
C ILE A 117 -10.73 -27.41 16.14
N SER A 118 -9.50 -27.36 16.66
CA SER A 118 -9.07 -28.31 17.70
C SER A 118 -9.88 -28.20 18.99
N GLU A 119 -10.23 -26.98 19.43
CA GLU A 119 -11.04 -26.79 20.63
C GLU A 119 -12.47 -27.29 20.44
N VAL A 120 -13.08 -26.99 19.29
CA VAL A 120 -14.43 -27.50 18.96
C VAL A 120 -14.43 -29.02 18.93
N GLU A 121 -13.43 -29.64 18.31
CA GLU A 121 -13.30 -31.10 18.30
C GLU A 121 -13.09 -31.67 19.71
N ARG A 122 -12.25 -31.03 20.53
CA ARG A 122 -11.99 -31.44 21.91
C ARG A 122 -13.27 -31.42 22.73
N VAL A 123 -14.00 -30.31 22.70
CA VAL A 123 -15.28 -30.15 23.39
C VAL A 123 -16.29 -31.18 22.88
N ARG A 124 -16.40 -31.36 21.56
CA ARG A 124 -17.33 -32.35 20.98
C ARG A 124 -17.02 -33.77 21.47
N ARG A 125 -15.75 -34.17 21.50
CA ARG A 125 -15.33 -35.50 21.99
C ARG A 125 -15.65 -35.65 23.48
N GLN A 126 -15.36 -34.63 24.29
CA GLN A 126 -15.64 -34.65 25.71
C GLN A 126 -17.15 -34.77 25.98
N THR A 127 -17.98 -33.93 25.34
CA THR A 127 -19.44 -34.00 25.50
C THR A 127 -20.00 -35.34 25.04
N GLN A 128 -19.47 -35.92 23.95
CA GLN A 128 -19.90 -37.25 23.50
C GLN A 128 -19.59 -38.32 24.55
N GLN A 129 -18.39 -38.29 25.15
CA GLN A 129 -18.01 -39.22 26.22
C GLN A 129 -18.89 -39.06 27.45
N GLU A 130 -19.20 -37.82 27.86
CA GLU A 130 -20.10 -37.53 28.98
C GLU A 130 -21.52 -38.05 28.71
N ILE A 131 -22.04 -37.84 27.50
CA ILE A 131 -23.36 -38.35 27.08
C ILE A 131 -23.38 -39.89 27.13
N ASP A 132 -22.35 -40.55 26.59
CA ASP A 132 -22.27 -42.00 26.58
C ASP A 132 -22.17 -42.56 28.00
N ALA A 133 -21.40 -41.92 28.87
CA ALA A 133 -21.28 -42.30 30.28
C ALA A 133 -22.61 -42.12 31.03
N MET A 134 -23.30 -40.98 30.85
CA MET A 134 -24.61 -40.74 31.45
C MET A 134 -25.65 -41.76 30.97
N ARG A 135 -25.62 -42.11 29.67
CA ARG A 135 -26.52 -43.12 29.10
C ARG A 135 -26.27 -44.50 29.70
N GLN A 136 -25.01 -44.90 29.85
CA GLN A 136 -24.65 -46.17 30.49
C GLN A 136 -25.07 -46.22 31.96
N ALA A 137 -24.83 -45.14 32.71
CA ALA A 137 -25.24 -45.03 34.11
C ALA A 137 -26.76 -45.14 34.26
N ALA A 138 -27.54 -44.41 33.44
CA ALA A 138 -29.00 -44.47 33.47
C ALA A 138 -29.53 -45.87 33.12
N GLN A 139 -28.92 -46.54 32.14
CA GLN A 139 -29.29 -47.92 31.78
C GLN A 139 -29.04 -48.89 32.93
N ALA A 140 -27.87 -48.80 33.57
CA ALA A 140 -27.52 -49.64 34.71
C ALA A 140 -28.46 -49.39 35.91
N GLU A 141 -28.82 -48.14 36.17
CA GLU A 141 -29.77 -47.77 37.22
C GLU A 141 -31.17 -48.32 36.93
N CYS A 142 -31.66 -48.23 35.69
CA CYS A 142 -32.93 -48.84 35.29
C CYS A 142 -32.93 -50.36 35.49
N GLU A 143 -31.86 -51.05 35.10
CA GLU A 143 -31.70 -52.50 35.29
C GLU A 143 -31.68 -52.87 36.78
N GLN A 144 -30.99 -52.07 37.60
CA GLN A 144 -30.96 -52.28 39.04
C GLN A 144 -32.34 -52.09 39.67
N ILE A 145 -33.07 -51.02 39.32
CA ILE A 145 -34.42 -50.75 39.82
C ILE A 145 -35.37 -51.89 39.42
N GLN A 146 -35.28 -52.41 38.20
CA GLN A 146 -36.08 -53.56 37.76
C GLN A 146 -35.79 -54.80 38.59
N GLN A 147 -34.51 -55.14 38.79
CA GLN A 147 -34.12 -56.31 39.61
C GLN A 147 -34.55 -56.18 41.07
N GLU A 148 -34.48 -54.97 41.65
CA GLU A 148 -34.94 -54.70 43.01
C GLU A 148 -36.46 -54.82 43.12
N ALA A 149 -37.21 -54.31 42.14
CA ALA A 149 -38.66 -54.46 42.08
C ALA A 149 -39.08 -55.93 41.95
N ASP A 150 -38.44 -56.70 41.07
CA ASP A 150 -38.69 -58.14 40.91
C ASP A 150 -38.44 -58.90 42.21
N ARG A 151 -37.31 -58.64 42.88
CA ARG A 151 -36.98 -59.24 44.18
C ARG A 151 -38.00 -58.88 45.26
N TYR A 152 -38.45 -57.63 45.29
CA TYR A 152 -39.47 -57.19 46.23
C TYR A 152 -40.81 -57.90 45.99
N VAL A 153 -41.23 -58.02 44.73
CA VAL A 153 -42.46 -58.75 44.35
C VAL A 153 -42.38 -60.22 44.77
N GLU A 154 -41.26 -60.90 44.48
CA GLU A 154 -41.05 -62.29 44.91
C GLU A 154 -41.12 -62.43 46.44
N GLN A 155 -40.50 -61.52 47.19
CA GLN A 155 -40.54 -61.55 48.65
C GLN A 155 -41.96 -61.36 49.19
N VAL A 156 -42.70 -60.39 48.66
CA VAL A 156 -44.09 -60.12 49.07
C VAL A 156 -44.98 -61.31 48.74
N LEU A 157 -44.87 -61.87 47.53
CA LEU A 157 -45.65 -63.05 47.12
C LEU A 157 -45.36 -64.26 48.00
N LYS A 158 -44.08 -64.50 48.34
CA LYS A 158 -43.68 -65.56 49.25
C LYS A 158 -44.26 -65.39 50.65
N GLU A 159 -44.24 -64.16 51.19
CA GLU A 159 -44.83 -63.89 52.51
C GLU A 159 -46.35 -64.11 52.51
N LEU A 160 -47.04 -63.70 51.43
CA LEU A 160 -48.46 -63.96 51.23
C LEU A 160 -48.77 -65.46 51.15
N GLU A 161 -47.97 -66.22 50.39
CA GLU A 161 -48.08 -67.68 50.29
C GLU A 161 -47.93 -68.35 51.66
N ASP A 162 -46.89 -67.97 52.41
CA ASP A 162 -46.61 -68.51 53.75
C ASP A 162 -47.77 -68.22 54.72
N ARG A 163 -48.31 -66.98 54.71
CA ARG A 163 -49.46 -66.58 55.54
C ARG A 163 -50.73 -67.36 55.19
N LEU A 164 -51.05 -67.48 53.89
CA LEU A 164 -52.22 -68.26 53.45
C LEU A 164 -52.07 -69.74 53.78
N GLY A 165 -50.86 -70.30 53.64
CA GLY A 165 -50.54 -71.67 54.02
C GLY A 165 -50.72 -71.90 55.52
N HIS A 166 -50.30 -70.95 56.35
CA HIS A 166 -50.54 -70.99 57.80
C HIS A 166 -52.04 -70.94 58.14
N MET A 167 -52.79 -70.00 57.56
CA MET A 167 -54.24 -69.89 57.79
C MET A 167 -54.98 -71.17 57.36
N THR A 168 -54.60 -71.76 56.23
CA THR A 168 -55.18 -73.02 55.75
C THR A 168 -54.93 -74.16 56.73
N ARG A 169 -53.71 -74.27 57.28
CA ARG A 169 -53.40 -75.24 58.33
C ARG A 169 -54.24 -75.02 59.60
N VAL A 170 -54.40 -73.77 60.04
CA VAL A 170 -55.26 -73.44 61.19
C VAL A 170 -56.70 -73.87 60.95
N VAL A 171 -57.25 -73.60 59.76
CA VAL A 171 -58.62 -74.01 59.39
C VAL A 171 -58.75 -75.54 59.31
N GLN A 172 -57.78 -76.24 58.71
CA GLN A 172 -57.77 -77.70 58.64
C GLN A 172 -57.73 -78.32 60.04
N ASN A 173 -56.86 -77.83 60.92
CA ASN A 173 -56.78 -78.29 62.30
C ASN A 173 -58.08 -78.02 63.06
N GLY A 174 -58.68 -76.82 62.94
CA GLY A 174 -59.97 -76.50 63.54
C GLY A 174 -61.10 -77.41 63.03
N ARG A 175 -61.14 -77.70 61.73
CA ARG A 175 -62.09 -78.67 61.15
C ARG A 175 -61.88 -80.08 61.70
N SER A 176 -60.63 -80.56 61.78
CA SER A 176 -60.30 -81.87 62.34
C SER A 176 -60.74 -81.98 63.80
N HIS A 177 -60.51 -80.94 64.61
CA HIS A 177 -60.95 -80.88 66.00
C HIS A 177 -62.47 -81.00 66.15
N LEU A 178 -63.25 -80.34 65.29
CA LEU A 178 -64.72 -80.46 65.27
C LEU A 178 -65.20 -81.86 64.85
N HIS A 179 -64.46 -82.56 64.00
CA HIS A 179 -64.78 -83.95 63.61
C HIS A 179 -64.33 -84.98 64.66
N SER A 180 -63.39 -84.63 65.54
CA SER A 180 -62.91 -85.48 66.64
C SER A 180 -63.59 -85.22 67.99
N SER A 181 -64.48 -84.23 68.09
CA SER A 181 -65.30 -84.01 69.29
C SER A 181 -66.60 -84.80 69.14
N PRO A 182 -66.82 -85.89 69.90
CA PRO A 182 -68.13 -86.53 69.97
C PRO A 182 -69.08 -85.59 70.74
N GLY A 183 -70.37 -85.69 70.45
CA GLY A 183 -71.41 -85.13 71.31
C GLY A 183 -71.37 -85.69 72.72
#